data_AF-A0A1I0Z9Z6-F1
#
_entry.id   AF-A0A1I0Z9Z6-F1
#
_cell.length_a   1.000
_cell.length_b   1.000
_cell.length_c   1.000
_cell.angle_alpha   90.00
_cell.angle_beta   90.00
_cell.angle_gamma   90.00
#
_symmetry.space_group_name_H-M   'P 1'
#
loop_
_entity.id
_entity.type
_entity.pdbx_description
1 polymer ?
#
loop_
_entity_poly.entity_id
_entity_poly.type
_entity_poly.pdbx_seq_one_letter_code
_entity_poly.pdbx_strand_id
1 'polypeptide(L)'
;MNESTSEPSGPTPPAESERLPLHGDNAQARRRRGCSGLVGVAIFAAASGGIVGLIGGQVAGLVAAAVIALPLLYVVLFNLRRQVWLEGKSVLVRTWRVRRIDLVAAQRLDLLVTDVRGTRTVALLVNAGQRGKVVKLDLAVYSGTGGRELGVLVLRRLADALANNVEANGMVFAELLIAQLRSEARGDAAPDRPLYRLASAAPSGKLAQRFTMEAVSRFVASL
;
A
#
# COMPACT_ATOMS: atom_id res chain seq x y z
N MET A 1 29.25 -41.23 -39.73
CA MET A 1 29.39 -39.77 -39.80
C MET A 1 28.15 -39.21 -40.48
N ASN A 2 27.19 -38.52 -39.85
CA ASN A 2 27.10 -37.96 -38.51
C ASN A 2 25.63 -38.04 -38.04
N GLU A 3 25.45 -38.43 -36.79
CA GLU A 3 24.24 -38.21 -36.01
C GLU A 3 24.06 -36.71 -35.78
N SER A 4 22.95 -36.14 -36.25
CA SER A 4 22.48 -34.82 -35.78
C SER A 4 21.57 -35.04 -34.59
N THR A 5 22.17 -35.06 -33.40
CA THR A 5 21.50 -35.00 -32.11
C THR A 5 20.60 -33.77 -32.06
N SER A 6 19.31 -34.01 -31.94
CA SER A 6 18.32 -32.97 -31.63
C SER A 6 18.47 -32.60 -30.15
N GLU A 7 18.96 -31.39 -29.86
CA GLU A 7 18.91 -30.85 -28.50
C GLU A 7 17.44 -30.61 -28.10
N PRO A 8 16.96 -31.15 -26.97
CA PRO A 8 15.63 -30.87 -26.47
C PRO A 8 15.58 -29.43 -25.97
N SER A 9 14.66 -28.66 -26.53
CA SER A 9 14.33 -27.30 -26.10
C SER A 9 13.91 -27.35 -24.63
N GLY A 10 14.80 -26.95 -23.74
CA GLY A 10 14.48 -26.81 -22.32
C GLY A 10 13.29 -25.86 -22.14
N PRO A 11 12.39 -26.12 -21.17
CA PRO A 11 11.25 -25.25 -20.93
C PRO A 11 11.77 -23.85 -20.61
N THR A 12 11.42 -22.88 -21.46
CA THR A 12 11.63 -21.47 -21.22
C THR A 12 11.03 -21.14 -19.86
N PRO A 13 11.80 -20.61 -18.88
CA PRO A 13 11.23 -20.21 -17.61
C PRO A 13 10.09 -19.21 -17.90
N PRO A 14 8.91 -19.37 -17.26
CA PRO A 14 7.78 -18.51 -17.53
C PRO A 14 8.23 -17.06 -17.33
N ALA A 15 8.06 -16.24 -18.38
CA ALA A 15 8.46 -14.85 -18.43
C ALA A 15 8.31 -14.20 -17.06
N GLU A 16 9.43 -13.78 -16.47
CA GLU A 16 9.46 -13.03 -15.22
C GLU A 16 8.53 -11.84 -15.38
N SER A 17 7.30 -12.01 -14.87
CA SER A 17 6.28 -10.99 -14.92
C SER A 17 6.79 -9.86 -14.05
N GLU A 18 7.19 -8.77 -14.71
CA GLU A 18 7.84 -7.60 -14.12
C GLU A 18 7.05 -7.12 -12.88
N ARG A 19 7.50 -7.54 -11.70
CA ARG A 19 6.83 -7.26 -10.42
C ARG A 19 7.12 -5.82 -10.04
N LEU A 20 6.20 -4.91 -10.31
CA LEU A 20 6.36 -3.53 -9.89
C LEU A 20 5.98 -3.40 -8.41
N PRO A 21 6.87 -2.87 -7.55
CA PRO A 21 6.50 -2.57 -6.18
C PRO A 21 5.41 -1.50 -6.18
N LEU A 22 4.25 -1.81 -5.60
CA LEU A 22 3.13 -0.89 -5.38
C LEU A 22 3.39 0.08 -4.22
N HIS A 23 4.65 0.20 -3.80
CA HIS A 23 5.07 1.09 -2.75
C HIS A 23 6.04 2.09 -3.37
N GLY A 24 5.64 3.36 -3.43
CA GLY A 24 6.57 4.47 -3.62
C GLY A 24 7.48 4.70 -2.40
N ASP A 25 7.43 3.84 -1.38
CA ASP A 25 8.35 3.90 -0.25
C ASP A 25 9.77 3.61 -0.72
N ASN A 26 10.57 4.68 -0.80
CA ASN A 26 12.02 4.61 -0.70
C ASN A 26 12.37 3.55 0.35
N ALA A 27 13.11 2.51 -0.04
CA ALA A 27 13.57 1.47 0.88
C ALA A 27 14.20 2.06 2.16
N GLN A 28 14.77 3.28 2.03
CA GLN A 28 15.31 4.10 3.10
C GLN A 28 14.26 4.61 4.11
N ALA A 29 13.07 5.05 3.69
CA ALA A 29 12.00 5.50 4.58
C ALA A 29 11.43 4.33 5.39
N ARG A 30 11.33 3.16 4.76
CA ARG A 30 10.92 1.91 5.42
C ARG A 30 11.96 1.43 6.44
N ARG A 31 13.25 1.50 6.09
CA ARG A 31 14.36 1.24 7.02
C ARG A 31 14.33 2.23 8.19
N ARG A 32 14.13 3.52 7.94
CA ARG A 32 14.04 4.55 8.98
C ARG A 32 12.85 4.31 9.92
N ARG A 33 11.67 4.00 9.38
CA ARG A 33 10.48 3.64 10.18
C ARG A 33 10.72 2.37 11.00
N GLY A 34 11.34 1.36 10.40
CA GLY A 34 11.76 0.13 11.08
C GLY A 34 12.72 0.40 12.23
N CYS A 35 13.80 1.15 11.97
CA CYS A 35 14.76 1.55 13.00
C CYS A 35 14.11 2.39 14.10
N SER A 36 13.30 3.40 13.75
CA SER A 36 12.60 4.23 14.74
C SER A 36 11.63 3.41 15.60
N GLY A 37 10.95 2.43 14.99
CA GLY A 37 10.09 1.49 15.70
C GLY A 37 10.89 0.65 16.68
N LEU A 38 11.97 0.02 16.22
CA LEU A 38 12.86 -0.80 17.07
C LEU A 38 13.48 -0.01 18.23
N VAL A 39 13.92 1.22 17.98
CA VAL A 39 14.43 2.12 19.02
C VAL A 39 13.34 2.44 20.04
N GLY A 40 12.12 2.76 19.58
CA GLY A 40 10.98 2.98 20.47
C GLY A 40 10.64 1.77 21.34
N VAL A 41 10.65 0.56 20.75
CA VAL A 41 10.45 -0.69 21.51
C VAL A 41 11.54 -0.87 22.55
N ALA A 42 12.80 -0.66 22.19
CA ALA A 42 13.94 -0.84 23.10
C ALA A 42 13.85 0.11 24.30
N ILE A 43 13.58 1.40 24.06
CA ILE A 43 13.45 2.40 25.13
C ILE A 43 12.28 2.04 26.06
N PHE A 44 11.13 1.70 25.50
CA PHE A 44 9.93 1.41 26.30
C PHE A 44 10.08 0.13 27.11
N ALA A 45 10.67 -0.92 26.52
CA ALA A 45 10.96 -2.16 27.21
C ALA A 45 12.00 -1.98 28.31
N ALA A 46 13.07 -1.20 28.05
CA ALA A 46 14.10 -0.89 29.04
C ALA A 46 13.55 -0.06 30.22
N ALA A 47 12.73 0.95 29.94
CA ALA A 47 12.10 1.77 30.99
C ALA A 47 11.16 0.93 31.87
N SER A 48 10.28 0.14 31.23
CA SER A 48 9.32 -0.71 31.94
C SER A 48 10.01 -1.82 32.74
N GLY A 49 10.99 -2.48 32.13
CA GLY A 49 11.79 -3.53 32.78
C GLY A 49 12.69 -3.00 33.88
N GLY A 50 13.23 -1.79 33.74
CA GLY A 50 14.04 -1.14 34.77
C GLY A 50 13.22 -0.83 36.03
N ILE A 51 12.01 -0.29 35.86
CA ILE A 51 11.09 -0.01 36.99
C ILE A 51 10.74 -1.29 37.74
N VAL A 52 10.36 -2.35 37.01
CA VAL A 52 10.02 -3.64 37.63
C VAL A 52 11.25 -4.30 38.25
N GLY A 53 12.42 -4.17 37.62
CA GLY A 53 13.68 -4.75 38.09
C GLY A 53 14.20 -4.13 39.38
N LEU A 54 13.94 -2.84 39.59
CA LEU A 54 14.27 -2.16 40.85
C LEU A 54 13.45 -2.67 42.04
N ILE A 55 12.22 -3.14 41.79
CA ILE A 55 11.29 -3.59 42.85
C ILE A 55 11.38 -5.10 43.06
N GLY A 56 11.38 -5.88 41.97
CA GLY A 56 11.32 -7.34 41.99
C GLY A 56 12.64 -8.05 41.72
N GLY A 57 13.75 -7.30 41.61
CA GLY A 57 15.06 -7.83 41.25
C GLY A 57 15.24 -8.04 39.74
N GLN A 58 16.49 -8.35 39.34
CA GLN A 58 16.92 -8.40 37.94
C GLN A 58 16.07 -9.34 37.06
N VAL A 59 15.67 -10.49 37.60
CA VAL A 59 14.87 -11.48 36.87
C VAL A 59 13.48 -10.94 36.56
N ALA A 60 12.80 -10.31 37.53
CA ALA A 60 11.47 -9.74 37.33
C ALA A 60 11.50 -8.61 36.28
N GLY A 61 12.53 -7.77 36.30
CA GLY A 61 12.73 -6.72 35.31
C GLY A 61 12.90 -7.25 33.90
N LEU A 62 13.70 -8.31 33.72
CA LEU A 62 13.89 -8.96 32.42
C LEU A 62 12.61 -9.59 31.88
N VAL A 63 11.83 -10.26 32.74
CA VAL A 63 10.55 -10.86 32.33
C VAL A 63 9.57 -9.77 31.89
N ALA A 64 9.43 -8.69 32.66
CA ALA A 64 8.55 -7.58 32.29
C ALA A 64 8.97 -6.90 30.98
N ALA A 65 10.28 -6.66 30.80
CA ALA A 65 10.81 -6.13 29.55
C ALA A 65 10.47 -7.03 28.36
N ALA A 66 10.63 -8.34 28.50
CA ALA A 66 10.36 -9.29 27.42
C ALA A 66 8.86 -9.34 27.06
N VAL A 67 7.97 -9.38 28.06
CA VAL A 67 6.52 -9.43 27.84
C VAL A 67 6.01 -8.20 27.10
N ILE A 68 6.61 -7.03 27.32
CA ILE A 68 6.26 -5.79 26.62
C ILE A 68 6.96 -5.71 25.25
N ALA A 69 8.26 -6.01 25.20
CA ALA A 69 9.05 -5.90 23.98
C ALA A 69 8.55 -6.84 22.89
N LEU A 70 8.25 -8.11 23.21
CA LEU A 70 7.87 -9.14 22.24
C LEU A 70 6.67 -8.74 21.36
N PRO A 71 5.49 -8.33 21.89
CA PRO A 71 4.35 -7.95 21.06
C PRO A 71 4.62 -6.70 20.22
N LEU A 72 5.33 -5.72 20.79
CA LEU A 72 5.73 -4.50 20.08
C LEU A 72 6.68 -4.81 18.91
N LEU A 73 7.69 -5.64 19.16
CA LEU A 73 8.68 -6.06 18.18
C LEU A 73 8.05 -6.92 17.08
N TYR A 74 7.08 -7.77 17.43
CA TYR A 74 6.24 -8.51 16.49
C TYR A 74 5.49 -7.58 15.54
N VAL A 75 4.83 -6.53 16.05
CA VAL A 75 4.11 -5.56 15.21
C VAL A 75 5.06 -4.83 14.26
N VAL A 76 6.23 -4.40 14.74
CA VAL A 76 7.23 -3.72 13.91
C VAL A 76 7.74 -4.65 12.80
N LEU A 77 8.12 -5.90 13.14
CA LEU A 77 8.58 -6.89 12.18
C LEU A 77 7.49 -7.28 11.17
N PHE A 78 6.24 -7.39 11.60
CA PHE A 78 5.12 -7.71 10.73
C PHE A 78 4.92 -6.62 9.67
N ASN A 79 4.94 -5.35 10.07
CA ASN A 79 4.86 -4.23 9.14
C ASN A 79 6.09 -4.18 8.21
N LEU A 80 7.28 -4.52 8.71
CA LEU A 80 8.51 -4.64 7.93
C LEU A 80 8.58 -5.88 7.02
N ARG A 81 7.67 -6.84 7.14
CA ARG A 81 7.58 -7.98 6.22
C ARG A 81 6.49 -7.80 5.17
N ARG A 82 5.51 -6.92 5.40
CA ARG A 82 4.44 -6.63 4.45
C ARG A 82 5.01 -5.98 3.17
N GLN A 83 4.77 -6.61 2.03
CA GLN A 83 5.12 -6.15 0.70
C GLN A 83 3.91 -6.29 -0.24
N VAL A 84 3.70 -5.31 -1.12
CA VAL A 84 2.63 -5.30 -2.12
C VAL A 84 3.26 -5.07 -3.48
N TRP A 85 2.96 -5.93 -4.45
CA TRP A 85 3.46 -5.87 -5.82
C TRP A 85 2.31 -5.91 -6.80
N LEU A 86 2.49 -5.24 -7.93
CA LEU A 86 1.62 -5.36 -9.09
C LEU A 86 2.32 -6.30 -10.07
N GLU A 87 1.63 -7.36 -10.48
CA GLU A 87 2.08 -8.31 -11.50
C GLU A 87 0.99 -8.39 -12.57
N GLY A 88 1.23 -7.72 -13.69
CA GLY A 88 0.24 -7.56 -14.76
C GLY A 88 -1.04 -6.88 -14.26
N LYS A 89 -2.16 -7.61 -14.33
CA LYS A 89 -3.50 -7.17 -13.89
C LYS A 89 -3.83 -7.58 -12.45
N SER A 90 -2.90 -8.25 -11.76
CA SER A 90 -3.10 -8.76 -10.41
C SER A 90 -2.22 -8.03 -9.41
N VAL A 91 -2.77 -7.77 -8.23
CA VAL A 91 -2.02 -7.29 -7.06
C VAL A 91 -1.62 -8.49 -6.22
N LEU A 92 -0.33 -8.67 -6.01
CA LEU A 92 0.19 -9.61 -5.01
C LEU A 92 0.47 -8.89 -3.71
N VAL A 93 -0.11 -9.40 -2.63
CA VAL A 93 0.18 -8.96 -1.27
C VAL A 93 0.89 -10.08 -0.54
N ARG A 94 2.12 -9.84 -0.10
CA ARG A 94 2.80 -10.70 0.87
C ARG A 94 2.77 -10.02 2.23
N THR A 95 1.92 -10.54 3.09
CA THR A 95 2.04 -10.38 4.55
C THR A 95 2.82 -11.58 5.09
N TRP A 96 2.14 -12.70 5.36
CA TRP A 96 2.76 -13.96 5.78
C TRP A 96 2.76 -15.03 4.67
N ARG A 97 1.72 -14.99 3.83
CA ARG A 97 1.53 -15.80 2.63
C ARG A 97 1.40 -14.83 1.46
N VAL A 98 1.94 -15.18 0.30
CA VAL A 98 1.71 -14.40 -0.92
C VAL A 98 0.26 -14.64 -1.35
N ARG A 99 -0.55 -13.58 -1.42
CA ARG A 99 -1.92 -13.61 -1.91
C ARG A 99 -2.00 -12.82 -3.20
N ARG A 100 -2.36 -13.48 -4.30
CA ARG A 100 -2.66 -12.82 -5.58
C ARG A 100 -4.14 -12.44 -5.59
N ILE A 101 -4.42 -11.18 -5.83
CA ILE A 101 -5.76 -10.63 -6.02
C ILE A 101 -5.83 -10.08 -7.43
N ASP A 102 -6.74 -10.61 -8.23
CA ASP A 102 -7.00 -10.06 -9.56
C ASP A 102 -7.79 -8.76 -9.42
N LEU A 103 -7.30 -7.68 -10.04
CA LEU A 103 -8.00 -6.41 -10.08
C LEU A 103 -9.19 -6.45 -11.01
N VAL A 104 -9.19 -7.31 -12.03
CA VAL A 104 -10.26 -7.42 -13.04
C VAL A 104 -11.48 -8.13 -12.47
N ALA A 105 -11.26 -9.17 -11.66
CA ALA A 105 -12.31 -9.94 -10.99
C ALA A 105 -12.65 -9.40 -9.60
N ALA A 106 -12.23 -8.17 -9.27
CA ALA A 106 -12.60 -7.58 -7.98
C ALA A 106 -14.07 -7.18 -7.99
N GLN A 107 -14.82 -7.58 -6.96
CA GLN A 107 -16.27 -7.33 -6.86
C GLN A 107 -16.61 -5.94 -6.35
N ARG A 108 -15.73 -5.33 -5.55
CA ARG A 108 -15.98 -4.00 -5.01
C ARG A 108 -14.69 -3.20 -4.92
N LEU A 109 -14.79 -1.96 -5.40
CA LEU A 109 -13.74 -0.96 -5.35
C LEU A 109 -14.26 0.24 -4.56
N ASP A 110 -13.44 0.75 -3.65
CA ASP A 110 -13.74 1.97 -2.92
C ASP A 110 -12.48 2.79 -2.73
N LEU A 111 -12.62 4.11 -2.72
CA LEU A 111 -11.50 4.98 -2.37
C LEU A 111 -11.54 5.26 -0.88
N LEU A 112 -10.38 5.32 -0.24
CA LEU A 112 -10.24 5.58 1.18
C LEU A 112 -9.27 6.73 1.36
N VAL A 113 -9.75 7.83 1.95
CA VAL A 113 -8.92 8.95 2.38
C VAL A 113 -8.74 8.85 3.88
N THR A 114 -7.50 8.79 4.34
CA THR A 114 -7.13 8.74 5.77
C THR A 114 -6.40 10.03 6.10
N ASP A 115 -6.79 10.74 7.13
CA ASP A 115 -6.04 11.90 7.66
C ASP A 115 -5.44 11.55 9.02
N VAL A 116 -4.10 11.53 9.10
CA VAL A 116 -3.37 11.27 10.34
C VAL A 116 -2.33 12.37 10.52
N ARG A 117 -2.52 13.20 11.56
CA ARG A 117 -1.59 14.28 11.93
C ARG A 117 -1.26 15.22 10.75
N GLY A 118 -2.26 15.57 9.95
CA GLY A 118 -2.10 16.45 8.78
C GLY A 118 -1.48 15.77 7.56
N THR A 119 -1.27 14.45 7.61
CA THR A 119 -0.88 13.63 6.46
C THR A 119 -2.11 12.92 5.91
N ARG A 120 -2.52 13.29 4.70
CA ARG A 120 -3.68 12.74 3.99
C ARG A 120 -3.23 11.66 3.01
N THR A 121 -3.67 10.43 3.25
CA THR A 121 -3.38 9.28 2.39
C THR A 121 -4.61 8.91 1.57
N VAL A 122 -4.48 8.92 0.25
CA VAL A 122 -5.50 8.42 -0.68
C VAL A 122 -5.13 6.98 -1.05
N ALA A 123 -6.02 6.04 -0.77
CA ALA A 123 -5.82 4.64 -1.04
C ALA A 123 -7.02 4.05 -1.79
N LEU A 124 -6.75 3.10 -2.69
CA LEU A 124 -7.77 2.26 -3.30
C LEU A 124 -7.94 0.99 -2.48
N LEU A 125 -9.16 0.74 -2.02
CA LEU A 125 -9.57 -0.52 -1.41
C LEU A 125 -10.16 -1.41 -2.49
N VAL A 126 -9.54 -2.57 -2.67
CA VAL A 126 -9.97 -3.62 -3.59
C VAL A 126 -10.49 -4.79 -2.78
N ASN A 127 -11.73 -5.19 -3.01
CA ASN A 127 -12.35 -6.36 -2.39
C ASN A 127 -12.74 -7.37 -3.45
N ALA A 128 -12.13 -8.55 -3.40
CA ALA A 128 -12.38 -9.64 -4.34
C ALA A 128 -13.49 -10.62 -3.89
N GLY A 129 -14.45 -10.14 -3.09
CA GLY A 129 -15.67 -10.88 -2.75
C GLY A 129 -15.55 -12.00 -1.72
N GLN A 130 -14.33 -12.52 -1.50
CA GLN A 130 -14.10 -13.58 -0.52
C GLN A 130 -13.58 -13.05 0.81
N ARG A 131 -14.02 -13.69 1.91
CA ARG A 131 -13.64 -13.33 3.28
C ARG A 131 -12.11 -13.31 3.41
N GLY A 132 -11.55 -12.13 3.68
CA GLY A 132 -10.11 -11.92 3.83
C GLY A 132 -9.33 -11.59 2.54
N LYS A 133 -9.99 -11.39 1.39
CA LYS A 133 -9.36 -10.90 0.14
C LYS A 133 -9.64 -9.40 -0.09
N VAL A 134 -9.34 -8.59 0.92
CA VAL A 134 -9.39 -7.12 0.83
C VAL A 134 -7.96 -6.58 0.84
N VAL A 135 -7.65 -5.70 -0.11
CA VAL A 135 -6.33 -5.09 -0.24
C VAL A 135 -6.45 -3.59 -0.33
N LYS A 136 -5.63 -2.92 0.49
CA LYS A 136 -5.44 -1.47 0.47
C LYS A 136 -4.18 -1.14 -0.34
N LEU A 137 -4.35 -0.32 -1.37
CA LEU A 137 -3.32 0.18 -2.29
C LEU A 137 -3.18 1.68 -2.07
N ASP A 138 -2.07 2.14 -1.52
CA ASP A 138 -1.86 3.57 -1.31
C ASP A 138 -1.48 4.21 -2.66
N LEU A 139 -2.33 5.11 -3.15
CA LEU A 139 -2.14 5.80 -4.42
C LEU A 139 -1.32 7.09 -4.25
N ALA A 140 -1.58 7.83 -3.17
CA ALA A 140 -0.88 9.06 -2.86
C ALA A 140 -0.91 9.37 -1.36
N VAL A 141 0.11 10.08 -0.90
CA VAL A 141 0.27 10.56 0.48
C VAL A 141 0.66 12.03 0.40
N TYR A 142 -0.22 12.92 0.88
CA TYR A 142 -0.03 14.36 0.88
C TYR A 142 0.16 14.89 2.30
N SER A 143 1.02 15.89 2.44
CA SER A 143 1.21 16.66 3.67
C SER A 143 1.32 18.13 3.31
N GLY A 144 0.32 18.93 3.72
CA GLY A 144 0.22 20.33 3.29
C GLY A 144 -0.02 20.45 1.77
N THR A 145 0.82 21.22 1.08
CA THR A 145 0.74 21.45 -0.38
C THR A 145 1.65 20.52 -1.20
N GLY A 146 2.34 19.59 -0.54
CA GLY A 146 3.22 18.61 -1.18
C GLY A 146 2.83 17.19 -0.85
N GLY A 147 3.48 16.22 -1.49
CA GLY A 147 3.24 14.82 -1.22
C GLY A 147 4.05 13.89 -2.08
N ARG A 148 3.83 12.59 -1.86
CA ARG A 148 4.30 11.52 -2.72
C ARG A 148 3.11 10.84 -3.37
N GLU A 149 3.20 10.69 -4.67
CA GLU A 149 2.25 9.90 -5.46
C GLU A 149 2.91 8.59 -5.88
N LEU A 150 2.10 7.59 -6.24
CA LEU A 150 2.58 6.37 -6.86
C LEU A 150 3.28 6.72 -8.19
N GLY A 151 4.19 5.87 -8.66
CA GLY A 151 4.88 6.15 -9.93
C GLY A 151 3.94 6.07 -11.14
N VAL A 152 4.16 6.92 -12.14
CA VAL A 152 3.41 7.00 -13.41
C VAL A 152 3.12 5.63 -14.02
N LEU A 153 4.12 4.75 -14.12
CA LEU A 153 3.97 3.42 -14.71
C LEU A 153 3.01 2.53 -13.91
N VAL A 154 3.05 2.61 -12.58
CA VAL A 154 2.17 1.83 -11.71
C VAL A 154 0.74 2.37 -11.78
N LEU A 155 0.56 3.70 -11.74
CA LEU A 155 -0.73 4.35 -11.92
C LEU A 155 -1.36 3.97 -13.26
N ARG A 156 -0.57 3.97 -14.34
CA ARG A 156 -1.04 3.56 -15.68
C ARG A 156 -1.51 2.12 -15.69
N ARG A 157 -0.69 1.18 -15.19
CA ARG A 157 -1.08 -0.24 -15.11
C ARG A 157 -2.32 -0.46 -14.24
N LEU A 158 -2.47 0.29 -13.16
CA LEU A 158 -3.69 0.26 -12.33
C LEU A 158 -4.90 0.79 -13.10
N ALA A 159 -4.78 1.93 -13.79
CA ALA A 159 -5.86 2.48 -14.60
C ALA A 159 -6.31 1.48 -15.68
N ASP A 160 -5.36 0.88 -16.39
CA ASP A 160 -5.64 -0.14 -17.41
C ASP A 160 -6.33 -1.38 -16.79
N ALA A 161 -5.89 -1.84 -15.62
CA ALA A 161 -6.52 -2.97 -14.93
C ALA A 161 -7.94 -2.65 -14.44
N LEU A 162 -8.18 -1.44 -13.95
CA LEU A 162 -9.49 -0.98 -13.47
C LEU A 162 -10.47 -0.73 -14.61
N ALA A 163 -10.00 -0.21 -15.75
CA ALA A 163 -10.84 -0.02 -16.94
C ALA A 163 -11.39 -1.35 -17.48
N ASN A 164 -10.67 -2.45 -17.24
CA ASN A 164 -11.11 -3.80 -17.60
C ASN A 164 -12.01 -4.46 -16.54
N ASN A 165 -12.21 -3.84 -15.37
CA ASN A 165 -13.09 -4.37 -14.32
C ASN A 165 -14.54 -3.87 -14.52
N VAL A 166 -15.36 -4.74 -15.12
CA VAL A 166 -16.79 -4.47 -15.35
C VAL A 166 -17.61 -4.69 -14.08
N GLU A 167 -17.21 -5.64 -13.23
CA GLU A 167 -18.02 -6.12 -12.09
C GLU A 167 -18.11 -5.10 -10.93
N ALA A 168 -17.04 -4.33 -10.69
CA ALA A 168 -16.99 -3.29 -9.66
C ALA A 168 -17.14 -1.87 -10.24
N ASN A 169 -17.56 -1.73 -11.50
CA ASN A 169 -17.61 -0.46 -12.23
C ASN A 169 -16.26 0.30 -12.17
N GLY A 170 -15.16 -0.40 -12.44
CA GLY A 170 -13.81 0.14 -12.29
C GLY A 170 -13.48 1.33 -13.21
N MET A 171 -14.31 1.57 -14.24
CA MET A 171 -14.13 2.65 -15.21
C MET A 171 -14.00 4.04 -14.56
N VAL A 172 -14.85 4.38 -13.59
CA VAL A 172 -14.79 5.71 -12.93
C VAL A 172 -13.49 5.89 -12.14
N PHE A 173 -13.01 4.82 -11.51
CA PHE A 173 -11.70 4.87 -10.85
C PHE A 173 -10.57 4.96 -11.88
N ALA A 174 -10.67 4.28 -13.02
CA ALA A 174 -9.72 4.40 -14.12
C ALA A 174 -9.66 5.82 -14.68
N GLU A 175 -10.81 6.47 -14.89
CA GLU A 175 -10.90 7.87 -15.34
C GLU A 175 -10.22 8.83 -14.36
N LEU A 176 -10.42 8.65 -13.05
CA LEU A 176 -9.72 9.43 -12.03
C LEU A 176 -8.19 9.26 -12.14
N LEU A 177 -7.70 8.03 -12.30
CA LEU A 177 -6.27 7.77 -12.44
C LEU A 177 -5.71 8.29 -13.77
N ILE A 178 -6.46 8.23 -14.86
CA ILE A 178 -6.07 8.79 -16.16
C ILE A 178 -6.01 10.32 -16.08
N ALA A 179 -6.99 10.96 -15.43
CA ALA A 179 -6.98 12.40 -15.20
C ALA A 179 -5.76 12.82 -14.38
N GLN A 180 -5.41 12.05 -13.34
CA GLN A 180 -4.19 12.24 -12.57
C GLN A 180 -2.94 12.15 -13.45
N LEU A 181 -2.81 11.08 -14.25
CA LEU A 181 -1.67 10.89 -15.15
C LEU A 181 -1.53 12.01 -16.18
N ARG A 182 -2.66 12.52 -16.71
CA ARG A 182 -2.68 13.66 -17.63
C ARG A 182 -2.25 14.96 -16.96
N SER A 183 -2.65 15.17 -15.70
CA SER A 183 -2.22 16.33 -14.89
C SER A 183 -0.72 16.26 -14.57
N GLU A 184 -0.23 15.08 -14.20
CA GLU A 184 1.20 14.85 -13.96
C GLU A 184 2.04 15.04 -15.23
N ALA A 185 1.57 14.54 -16.38
CA ALA A 185 2.24 14.72 -17.67
C ALA A 185 2.30 16.20 -18.12
N ARG A 186 1.36 17.02 -17.68
CA ARG A 186 1.37 18.48 -17.90
C ARG A 186 2.32 19.23 -16.95
N GLY A 187 2.82 18.56 -15.92
CA GLY A 187 3.67 19.18 -14.90
C GLY A 187 2.88 20.00 -13.87
N ASP A 188 1.57 19.76 -13.73
CA ASP A 188 0.74 20.47 -12.77
C ASP A 188 1.27 20.25 -11.33
N ALA A 189 1.19 21.31 -10.51
CA ALA A 189 1.54 21.25 -9.10
C ALA A 189 0.56 20.35 -8.33
N ALA A 190 0.98 19.84 -7.17
CA ALA A 190 0.14 18.94 -6.38
C ALA A 190 -1.28 19.48 -6.10
N PRO A 191 -1.51 20.77 -5.77
CA PRO A 191 -2.85 21.32 -5.56
C PRO A 191 -3.81 21.20 -6.75
N ASP A 192 -3.28 21.14 -7.96
CA ASP A 192 -4.06 21.06 -9.19
C ASP A 192 -4.34 19.63 -9.64
N ARG A 193 -3.67 18.66 -9.02
CA ARG A 193 -3.81 17.24 -9.35
C ARG A 193 -5.14 16.67 -8.82
N PRO A 194 -5.87 15.88 -9.62
CA PRO A 194 -7.15 15.28 -9.21
C PRO A 194 -7.12 14.51 -7.87
N LEU A 195 -6.07 13.73 -7.61
CA LEU A 195 -5.95 12.99 -6.34
C LEU A 195 -5.78 13.92 -5.13
N TYR A 196 -5.07 15.03 -5.28
CA TYR A 196 -4.94 16.03 -4.21
C TYR A 196 -6.26 16.76 -3.97
N ARG A 197 -6.95 17.14 -5.04
CA ARG A 197 -8.26 17.79 -4.95
C ARG A 197 -9.28 16.88 -4.24
N LEU A 198 -9.26 15.59 -4.56
CA LEU A 198 -10.08 14.59 -3.87
C LEU A 198 -9.69 14.47 -2.38
N ALA A 199 -8.40 14.39 -2.08
CA ALA A 199 -7.92 14.35 -0.70
C ALA A 199 -8.29 15.60 0.09
N SER A 200 -8.38 16.74 -0.59
CA SER A 200 -8.69 18.05 0.00
C SER A 200 -10.18 18.27 0.21
N ALA A 201 -11.02 17.71 -0.65
CA ALA A 201 -12.47 17.70 -0.50
C ALA A 201 -12.95 16.77 0.63
N ALA A 202 -12.11 15.84 1.09
CA ALA A 202 -12.44 14.97 2.22
C ALA A 202 -12.48 15.77 3.53
N PRO A 203 -13.52 15.60 4.37
CA PRO A 203 -13.61 16.28 5.67
C PRO A 203 -12.39 16.00 6.54
N SER A 204 -11.75 17.05 7.06
CA SER A 204 -10.65 16.94 8.02
C SER A 204 -11.15 16.42 9.37
N GLY A 205 -10.30 15.65 10.07
CA GLY A 205 -10.57 15.19 11.44
C GLY A 205 -11.28 13.83 11.56
N LYS A 206 -11.75 13.22 10.46
CA LYS A 206 -12.14 11.81 10.46
C LYS A 206 -10.92 10.93 10.15
N LEU A 207 -10.64 9.95 11.02
CA LEU A 207 -9.49 9.05 10.87
C LEU A 207 -9.49 8.30 9.54
N ALA A 208 -10.66 7.95 9.01
CA ALA A 208 -10.79 7.34 7.70
C ALA A 208 -12.16 7.65 7.08
N GLN A 209 -12.15 8.11 5.83
CA GLN A 209 -13.34 8.34 5.03
C GLN A 209 -13.31 7.42 3.80
N ARG A 210 -14.37 6.63 3.63
CA ARG A 210 -14.57 5.81 2.44
C ARG A 210 -15.44 6.59 1.46
N PHE A 211 -14.95 6.74 0.23
CA PHE A 211 -15.71 7.24 -0.90
C PHE A 211 -16.19 6.03 -1.70
N THR A 212 -17.51 5.90 -1.74
CA THR A 212 -18.19 4.94 -2.61
C THR A 212 -18.09 5.40 -4.05
N MET A 213 -18.38 4.48 -4.97
CA MET A 213 -18.45 4.74 -6.41
C MET A 213 -19.19 6.04 -6.76
N GLU A 214 -20.36 6.27 -6.17
CA GLU A 214 -21.20 7.46 -6.42
C GLU A 214 -20.50 8.79 -6.07
N ALA A 215 -19.69 8.78 -5.02
CA ALA A 215 -18.96 9.97 -4.61
C ALA A 215 -17.77 10.23 -5.55
N VAL A 216 -17.11 9.17 -6.02
CA VAL A 216 -16.03 9.28 -7.00
C VAL A 216 -16.56 9.69 -8.37
N SER A 217 -17.71 9.16 -8.81
CA SER A 217 -18.30 9.52 -10.10
C SER A 217 -18.72 11.00 -10.13
N ARG A 218 -19.32 11.50 -9.05
CA ARG A 218 -19.65 12.93 -8.92
C ARG A 218 -18.40 13.82 -8.95
N PHE A 219 -17.31 13.38 -8.32
CA PHE A 219 -16.05 14.10 -8.35
C PHE A 219 -15.44 14.12 -9.75
N VAL A 220 -15.37 12.98 -10.43
CA VAL A 220 -14.83 12.88 -11.80
C VAL A 220 -15.64 13.71 -12.79
N ALA A 221 -16.97 13.74 -12.65
CA ALA A 221 -17.84 14.59 -13.47
C ALA A 221 -17.60 16.11 -13.28
N SER A 222 -16.88 16.50 -12.23
CA SER A 222 -16.54 17.91 -11.94
C SER A 222 -15.10 18.31 -12.33
N LEU A 223 -14.30 17.36 -12.84
CA LEU A 223 -12.93 17.59 -13.32
C LEU A 223 -12.91 18.12 -14.76
#